data_AF-A0A1Q9NYX5-F1
#
_entry.id   AF-A0A1Q9NYX5-F1
#
_cell.length_a   1.000
_cell.length_b   1.000
_cell.length_c   1.000
_cell.angle_alpha   90.00
_cell.angle_beta   90.00
_cell.angle_gamma   90.00
#
_symmetry.space_group_name_H-M   'P 1'
#
loop_
_entity.id
_entity.type
_entity.pdbx_description
1 polymer ?
#
loop_
_entity_poly.entity_id
_entity_poly.type
_entity_poly.pdbx_seq_one_letter_code
_entity_poly.pdbx_strand_id
1 'polypeptide(L)' 'MTEEEALNFLSEGIKTGKLATIKKNGNPHTTPIWFVVDGKSLLFNTMNS' A
#
# COMPACT_ATOMS: atom_id res chain seq x y z
N MET A 1 6.17 17.12 0.95
CA MET A 1 6.61 15.75 0.70
C MET A 1 6.70 15.53 -0.79
N THR A 2 7.91 15.37 -1.31
CA THR A 2 8.15 14.93 -2.68
C THR A 2 7.87 13.42 -2.80
N GLU A 3 7.79 12.89 -4.03
CA GLU A 3 7.70 11.43 -4.24
C GLU A 3 8.89 10.70 -3.61
N GLU A 4 10.09 11.26 -3.74
CA GLU A 4 11.32 10.72 -3.16
C GLU A 4 11.28 10.70 -1.64
N GLU A 5 10.86 11.81 -1.00
CA GLU A 5 10.69 11.87 0.45
C GLU A 5 9.66 10.84 0.94
N ALA A 6 8.59 10.62 0.17
CA ALA A 6 7.57 9.62 0.49
C ALA A 6 8.12 8.19 0.40
N LEU A 7 8.80 7.86 -0.71
CA LEU A 7 9.36 6.53 -0.93
C LEU A 7 10.47 6.20 0.09
N ASN A 8 11.29 7.19 0.45
CA ASN A 8 12.30 7.03 1.51
C ASN A 8 11.62 6.71 2.84
N PHE A 9 10.62 7.49 3.25
CA PHE A 9 9.86 7.22 4.48
C PHE A 9 9.17 5.85 4.49
N LEU A 10 8.61 5.41 3.36
CA LEU A 10 7.94 4.12 3.23
C LEU A 10 8.91 2.94 3.25
N SER A 11 10.15 3.15 2.80
CA SER A 11 11.22 2.14 2.79
C SER A 11 11.91 1.99 4.15
N GLU A 12 11.73 2.94 5.06
CA GLU A 12 12.33 2.91 6.39
C GLU A 12 11.60 1.96 7.35
N GLY A 13 12.31 0.90 7.74
CA GLY A 13 11.87 -0.03 8.78
C GLY A 13 10.65 -0.85 8.36
N ILE A 14 9.91 -1.35 9.37
CA ILE A 14 8.70 -2.14 9.14
C ILE A 14 7.50 -1.19 9.17
N LYS A 15 6.79 -1.10 8.05
CA LYS A 15 5.59 -0.29 7.90
C LYS A 15 4.43 -1.14 7.39
N THR A 16 3.22 -0.77 7.80
CA THR A 16 1.97 -1.36 7.30
C THR A 16 1.14 -0.31 6.58
N GLY A 17 0.43 -0.71 5.53
CA GLY A 17 -0.46 0.16 4.76
C GLY A 17 -1.94 -0.14 5.01
N LYS A 18 -2.80 0.77 4.55
CA LYS A 18 -4.24 0.52 4.36
C LYS A 18 -4.55 0.66 2.87
N LEU A 19 -4.90 -0.43 2.20
CA LEU A 19 -5.30 -0.42 0.80
C LEU A 19 -6.79 -0.06 0.73
N ALA A 20 -7.11 1.03 0.05
CA ALA A 20 -8.48 1.42 -0.23
C ALA A 20 -8.84 1.11 -1.69
N THR A 21 -9.97 0.45 -1.92
CA THR A 21 -10.54 0.22 -3.25
C THR A 21 -12.02 0.61 -3.27
N ILE A 22 -12.57 0.82 -4.46
CA ILE A 22 -14.01 1.01 -4.64
C ILE A 22 -14.60 -0.31 -5.12
N LYS A 23 -15.60 -0.82 -4.42
CA LYS A 23 -16.32 -2.03 -4.83
C LYS A 23 -17.15 -1.75 -6.09
N LYS A 24 -17.54 -2.79 -6.81
CA LYS A 24 -18.41 -2.68 -8.00
C LYS A 24 -19.70 -1.88 -7.75
N ASN A 25 -20.21 -1.87 -6.51
CA ASN A 25 -21.41 -1.13 -6.11
C ASN A 25 -21.14 0.30 -5.62
N GLY A 26 -19.92 0.83 -5.82
CA GLY A 26 -19.56 2.21 -5.47
C GLY A 26 -19.14 2.43 -4.01
N ASN A 27 -19.30 1.44 -3.12
CA ASN A 27 -18.91 1.61 -1.72
C ASN A 27 -17.40 1.48 -1.52
N PRO A 28 -16.80 2.25 -0.59
CA PRO A 28 -15.40 2.11 -0.24
C PRO A 28 -15.15 0.77 0.48
N HIS A 29 -13.99 0.19 0.23
CA HIS A 29 -13.44 -0.95 0.95
C HIS A 29 -12.02 -0.62 1.39
N THR A 30 -11.66 -0.94 2.62
CA THR A 30 -10.30 -0.74 3.13
C THR A 30 -9.83 -1.96 3.89
N THR A 31 -8.62 -2.43 3.59
CA THR A 31 -7.98 -3.58 4.24
C THR A 31 -6.54 -3.26 4.64
N PRO A 32 -6.03 -3.81 5.75
CA PRO A 32 -4.62 -3.68 6.08
C PRO A 32 -3.77 -4.52 5.12
N ILE A 33 -2.60 -4.00 4.75
CA ILE A 33 -1.61 -4.71 3.93
C ILE A 33 -0.21 -4.62 4.54
N TRP A 34 0.57 -5.67 4.33
CA TRP A 34 2.03 -5.59 4.34
C TRP A 34 2.49 -5.19 2.94
N PHE A 35 3.58 -4.44 2.84
CA PHE A 35 4.14 -4.03 1.55
C PHE A 35 5.66 -3.94 1.60
N VAL A 36 6.27 -3.94 0.42
CA VAL A 36 7.66 -3.53 0.20
C VAL A 36 7.72 -2.46 -0.89
N VAL A 37 8.75 -1.63 -0.85
CA VAL A 37 9.05 -0.65 -1.91
C VAL A 37 10.04 -1.30 -2.88
N ASP A 38 9.72 -1.30 -4.18
CA ASP A 38 10.59 -1.74 -5.26
C ASP A 38 10.69 -0.64 -6.33
N GLY A 39 11.80 0.12 -6.30
CA GLY A 39 11.95 1.35 -7.07
C GLY A 39 10.86 2.35 -6.72
N LYS A 40 9.95 2.62 -7.68
CA LYS A 40 8.78 3.49 -7.51
C LYS A 40 7.45 2.74 -7.27
N SER A 41 7.52 1.42 -7.09
CA SER A 41 6.35 0.56 -6.94
C SER A 41 6.18 0.12 -5.49
N LEU A 42 4.92 -0.03 -5.06
CA LEU A 42 4.57 -0.72 -3.83
C LEU A 42 4.07 -2.13 -4.18
N LEU A 43 4.79 -3.14 -3.71
CA LEU A 43 4.40 -4.53 -3.90
C LEU A 43 3.75 -5.05 -2.62
N PHE A 44 2.60 -5.71 -2.76
CA PHE A 44 1.88 -6.37 -1.68
C PHE A 44 1.17 -7.60 -2.25
N ASN A 45 0.85 -8.57 -1.38
CA ASN A 45 0.07 -9.74 -1.75
C ASN A 45 -1.39 -9.58 -1.32
N THR A 46 -2.29 -10.20 -2.07
CA THR A 46 -3.66 -10.44 -1.65
C THR A 46 -3.77 -11.85 -1.08
N MET A 47 -4.59 -12.02 -0.05
CA MET A 47 -4.90 -13.35 0.46
C MET A 47 -5.83 -14.05 -0.53
N ASN A 48 -5.45 -15.24 -0.97
CA ASN A 48 -6.38 -16.18 -1.60
C ASN A 48 -6.78 -17.18 -0.51
N SER A 49 -8.07 -17.20 -0.17
CA SER A 49 -8.68 -18.29 0.61
C SER A 49 -9.14 -19.40 -0.33
#